data_AF-A0A954PAV9-F1
#
_entry.id   AF-A0A954PAV9-F1
#
_cell.length_a   1.000
_cell.length_b   1.000
_cell.length_c   1.000
_cell.angle_alpha   90.00
_cell.angle_beta   90.00
_cell.angle_gamma   90.00
#
_symmetry.space_group_name_H-M   'P 1'
#
loop_
_entity.id
_entity.type
_entity.pdbx_description
1 polymer ?
#
loop_
_entity_poly.entity_id
_entity_poly.type
_entity_poly.pdbx_seq_one_letter_code
_entity_poly.pdbx_strand_id
1 'polypeptide(L)'
;MRRLHKLTLMALLFGASGIALANEPKLLAQEPSWTGAVIKRGQDRVQSNATDILDRPYRPLHFYGNTIRRSYYRGVARPTLNDVRTTITQLMRRS
;
A
#
# COMPACT_ATOMS: atom_id res chain seq x y z
N MET A 1 -14.71 32.02 42.34
CA MET A 1 -13.65 32.18 41.30
C MET A 1 -12.86 30.90 40.98
N ARG A 2 -12.59 29.97 41.92
CA ARG A 2 -11.77 28.76 41.66
C ARG A 2 -12.42 27.68 40.77
N ARG A 3 -13.76 27.65 40.63
CA ARG A 3 -14.48 26.67 39.79
C ARG A 3 -14.47 27.02 38.30
N LEU A 4 -14.42 28.31 37.96
CA LEU A 4 -14.37 28.79 36.56
C LEU A 4 -13.07 28.35 35.87
N HIS A 5 -11.94 28.47 36.57
CA HIS A 5 -10.61 28.10 36.05
C HIS A 5 -10.45 26.61 35.71
N LYS A 6 -11.14 25.72 36.46
CA LYS A 6 -11.11 24.27 36.22
C LYS A 6 -11.89 23.88 34.96
N LEU A 7 -12.99 24.57 34.68
CA LEU A 7 -13.80 24.37 33.47
C LEU A 7 -13.06 24.85 32.21
N THR A 8 -12.36 25.98 32.30
CA THR A 8 -11.53 26.49 31.19
C THR A 8 -10.35 25.56 30.87
N LEU A 9 -9.69 24.99 31.90
CA LEU A 9 -8.57 24.06 31.72
C LEU A 9 -9.01 22.72 31.12
N MET A 10 -10.18 22.20 31.50
CA MET A 10 -10.76 20.99 30.90
C MET A 10 -11.18 21.20 29.44
N ALA A 11 -11.74 22.37 29.10
CA ALA A 11 -12.10 22.71 27.73
C ALA A 11 -10.88 22.84 26.80
N LEU A 12 -9.75 23.37 27.31
CA LEU A 12 -8.48 23.43 26.59
C LEU A 12 -7.87 22.04 26.34
N LEU A 13 -7.95 21.13 27.31
CA LEU A 13 -7.46 19.74 27.16
C LEU A 13 -8.31 18.92 26.18
N PHE A 14 -9.64 19.09 26.19
CA PHE A 14 -10.53 18.45 25.21
C PHE A 14 -10.37 19.04 23.80
N GLY A 15 -10.19 20.36 23.68
CA GLY A 15 -9.98 21.03 22.39
C GLY A 15 -8.66 20.65 21.72
N ALA A 16 -7.58 20.48 22.49
CA ALA A 16 -6.28 20.08 21.96
C ALA A 16 -6.24 18.61 21.47
N SER A 17 -7.05 17.73 22.06
CA SER A 17 -7.12 16.30 21.71
C SER A 17 -7.83 16.06 20.36
N GLY A 18 -8.82 16.89 20.01
CA GLY A 18 -9.63 16.71 18.80
C GLY A 18 -8.92 17.09 17.50
N ILE A 19 -7.90 17.96 17.55
CA ILE A 19 -7.19 18.45 16.37
C ILE A 19 -6.11 17.45 15.91
N ALA A 20 -5.56 16.63 16.81
CA ALA A 20 -4.53 15.65 16.49
C ALA A 20 -5.07 14.44 15.70
N LEU A 21 -6.33 14.05 15.89
CA LEU A 21 -6.93 12.88 15.21
C LEU A 21 -7.35 13.15 13.76
N ALA A 22 -7.46 14.43 13.35
CA ALA A 22 -7.94 14.79 12.02
C ALA A 22 -6.83 14.82 10.95
N ASN A 23 -5.56 14.87 11.37
CA ASN A 23 -4.41 15.11 10.51
C ASN A 23 -3.43 13.93 10.45
N GLU A 24 -3.88 12.70 10.73
CA GLU A 24 -3.05 11.52 10.47
C GLU A 24 -2.71 11.48 8.97
N PRO A 25 -1.43 11.68 8.56
CA PRO A 25 -1.08 11.46 7.18
C PRO A 25 -1.40 9.99 6.89
N LYS A 26 -2.27 9.74 5.91
CA LYS A 26 -2.42 8.39 5.36
C LYS A 26 -1.03 7.98 4.91
N LEU A 27 -0.35 7.16 5.70
CA LEU A 27 0.84 6.45 5.26
C LEU A 27 0.39 5.64 4.05
N LEU A 28 0.67 6.16 2.86
CA LEU A 28 0.48 5.44 1.62
C LEU A 28 1.47 4.27 1.71
N ALA A 29 0.96 3.10 2.06
CA ALA A 29 1.78 1.90 2.14
C ALA A 29 2.55 1.77 0.83
N GLN A 30 3.88 1.67 0.93
CA GLN A 30 4.73 1.67 -0.25
C GLN A 30 4.43 0.41 -1.08
N GLU A 31 4.15 0.63 -2.37
CA GLU A 31 3.89 -0.47 -3.29
C GLU A 31 5.12 -1.39 -3.45
N PRO A 32 4.91 -2.69 -3.64
CA PRO A 32 5.97 -3.62 -3.99
C PRO A 32 6.60 -3.27 -5.34
N SER A 33 7.85 -3.69 -5.52
CA SER A 33 8.56 -3.57 -6.79
C SER A 33 7.98 -4.48 -7.88
N TRP A 34 8.53 -4.38 -9.10
CA TRP A 34 8.21 -5.27 -10.22
C TRP A 34 9.31 -6.31 -10.42
N THR A 35 8.94 -7.52 -10.81
CA THR A 35 9.88 -8.58 -11.22
C THR A 35 9.53 -9.14 -12.59
N GLY A 36 10.56 -9.39 -13.42
CA GLY A 36 10.42 -10.09 -14.71
C GLY A 36 10.18 -11.59 -14.58
N ALA A 37 10.29 -12.16 -13.37
CA ALA A 37 10.03 -13.58 -13.11
C ALA A 37 8.52 -13.88 -13.13
N VAL A 38 7.98 -14.13 -14.33
CA VAL A 38 6.55 -14.43 -14.55
C VAL A 38 6.13 -15.72 -13.83
N ILE A 39 6.93 -16.77 -13.95
CA ILE A 39 6.68 -18.08 -13.33
C ILE A 39 7.71 -18.31 -12.23
N LYS A 40 7.23 -18.38 -10.99
CA LYS A 40 8.06 -18.73 -9.81
C LYS A 40 8.19 -20.26 -9.72
N ARG A 41 9.41 -20.76 -9.59
CA ARG A 41 9.77 -22.20 -9.59
C ARG A 41 10.72 -22.51 -8.43
N GLY A 42 10.80 -23.76 -8.00
CA GLY A 42 11.72 -24.19 -6.93
C GLY A 42 11.59 -23.35 -5.66
N GLN A 43 12.72 -22.95 -5.09
CA GLN A 43 12.77 -22.16 -3.85
C GLN A 43 12.05 -20.81 -3.96
N ASP A 44 12.10 -20.19 -5.13
CA ASP A 44 11.38 -18.94 -5.46
C ASP A 44 9.85 -19.09 -5.29
N ARG A 45 9.31 -20.27 -5.60
CA ARG A 45 7.89 -20.58 -5.41
C ARG A 45 7.57 -20.79 -3.95
N VAL A 46 8.42 -21.51 -3.22
CA VAL A 46 8.25 -21.76 -1.78
C VAL A 46 8.21 -20.42 -1.03
N GLN A 47 9.19 -19.55 -1.27
CA GLN A 47 9.23 -18.21 -0.69
C GLN A 47 7.99 -17.40 -1.10
N SER A 48 7.65 -17.36 -2.40
CA SER A 48 6.49 -16.60 -2.85
C SER A 48 5.16 -17.11 -2.26
N ASN A 49 5.05 -18.37 -1.88
CA ASN A 49 3.85 -18.90 -1.24
C ASN A 49 3.78 -18.52 0.25
N ALA A 50 4.93 -18.41 0.91
CA ALA A 50 5.05 -18.00 2.31
C ALA A 50 4.91 -16.48 2.52
N THR A 51 5.17 -15.66 1.50
CA THR A 51 4.98 -14.20 1.54
C THR A 51 3.51 -13.82 1.38
N ASP A 52 3.00 -12.80 2.08
CA ASP A 52 1.64 -12.29 1.87
C ASP A 52 1.43 -11.78 0.42
N ILE A 53 0.21 -11.87 -0.10
CA ILE A 53 -0.08 -11.45 -1.49
C ILE A 53 0.25 -9.98 -1.75
N LEU A 54 0.06 -9.13 -0.73
CA LEU A 54 0.26 -7.68 -0.79
C LEU A 54 1.75 -7.34 -0.87
N ASP A 55 2.61 -8.06 -0.16
CA ASP A 55 4.05 -7.81 -0.13
C ASP A 55 4.81 -8.40 -1.32
N ARG A 56 4.17 -9.27 -2.11
CA ARG A 56 4.79 -9.87 -3.31
C ARG A 56 4.98 -8.81 -4.40
N PRO A 57 6.09 -8.84 -5.17
CA PRO A 57 6.27 -7.94 -6.30
C PRO A 57 5.22 -8.15 -7.39
N TYR A 58 4.91 -7.08 -8.12
CA TYR A 58 4.14 -7.14 -9.35
C TYR A 58 4.85 -8.01 -10.40
N ARG A 59 4.08 -8.74 -11.19
CA ARG A 59 4.59 -9.66 -12.21
C ARG A 59 3.87 -9.45 -13.54
N PRO A 60 4.57 -9.40 -14.68
CA PRO A 60 3.91 -9.42 -15.98
C PRO A 60 2.93 -10.58 -16.10
N LEU A 61 1.77 -10.32 -16.72
CA LEU A 61 0.70 -11.31 -16.98
C LEU A 61 0.04 -11.94 -15.73
N HIS A 62 0.40 -11.51 -14.52
CA HIS A 62 -0.19 -12.03 -13.28
C HIS A 62 -1.42 -11.22 -12.84
N PHE A 63 -2.50 -11.34 -13.62
CA PHE A 63 -3.69 -10.49 -13.50
C PHE A 63 -4.29 -10.45 -12.09
N TYR A 64 -4.59 -11.60 -11.49
CA TYR A 64 -5.23 -11.68 -10.17
C TYR A 64 -4.42 -10.97 -9.08
N GLY A 65 -3.18 -11.39 -8.85
CA GLY A 65 -2.36 -10.81 -7.78
C GLY A 65 -2.06 -9.33 -8.00
N ASN A 66 -1.84 -8.90 -9.24
CA ASN A 66 -1.61 -7.49 -9.53
C ASN A 66 -2.88 -6.65 -9.30
N THR A 67 -4.07 -7.20 -9.56
CA THR A 67 -5.34 -6.54 -9.26
C THR A 67 -5.54 -6.35 -7.76
N ILE A 68 -5.30 -7.38 -6.95
CA ILE A 68 -5.39 -7.27 -5.49
C ILE A 68 -4.45 -6.17 -4.97
N ARG A 69 -3.20 -6.14 -5.42
CA ARG A 69 -2.23 -5.12 -5.01
C ARG A 69 -2.64 -3.71 -5.44
N ARG A 70 -3.03 -3.51 -6.70
CA ARG A 70 -3.51 -2.18 -7.13
C ARG A 70 -4.76 -1.74 -6.37
N SER A 71 -5.69 -2.66 -6.12
CA SER A 71 -6.87 -2.36 -5.31
C SER A 71 -6.50 -1.96 -3.89
N TYR A 72 -5.54 -2.64 -3.28
CA TYR A 72 -5.07 -2.34 -1.93
C TYR A 72 -4.30 -1.01 -1.86
N TYR A 73 -3.26 -0.84 -2.69
CA TYR A 73 -2.35 0.31 -2.61
C TYR A 73 -2.88 1.57 -3.30
N ARG A 74 -3.66 1.42 -4.38
CA ARG A 74 -4.14 2.55 -5.20
C ARG A 74 -5.64 2.77 -5.12
N GLY A 75 -6.39 1.87 -4.47
CA GLY A 75 -7.86 1.90 -4.44
C GLY A 75 -8.52 1.60 -5.80
N VAL A 76 -7.76 1.25 -6.83
CA VAL A 76 -8.25 1.06 -8.21
C VAL A 76 -7.69 -0.23 -8.78
N ALA A 77 -8.56 -1.19 -9.09
CA ALA A 77 -8.19 -2.49 -9.66
C ALA A 77 -7.59 -2.41 -11.07
N ARG A 78 -8.04 -1.43 -11.87
CA ARG A 78 -7.69 -1.29 -13.29
C ARG A 78 -6.22 -0.91 -13.48
N PRO A 79 -5.49 -1.56 -14.40
CA PRO A 79 -4.12 -1.13 -14.74
C PRO A 79 -4.12 0.25 -15.42
N THR A 80 -3.08 1.01 -15.15
CA THR A 80 -2.77 2.27 -15.83
C THR A 80 -1.95 2.02 -17.11
N LEU A 81 -1.81 3.03 -17.96
CA LEU A 81 -0.88 2.97 -19.10
C LEU A 81 0.57 2.73 -18.65
N ASN A 82 0.94 3.25 -17.47
CA ASN A 82 2.27 3.00 -16.91
C ASN A 82 2.46 1.53 -16.54
N ASP A 83 1.45 0.87 -15.95
CA ASP A 83 1.54 -0.56 -15.64
C ASP A 83 1.69 -1.42 -16.90
N VAL A 84 1.05 -1.02 -18.00
CA VAL A 84 1.21 -1.68 -19.32
C VAL A 84 2.65 -1.48 -19.82
N ARG A 85 3.17 -0.26 -19.76
CA ARG A 85 4.57 0.03 -20.14
C ARG A 85 5.55 -0.78 -19.29
N THR A 86 5.39 -0.78 -17.97
CA THR A 86 6.25 -1.56 -17.06
C THR A 86 6.16 -3.05 -17.35
N THR A 87 4.96 -3.57 -17.63
CA THR A 87 4.76 -4.97 -18.04
C THR A 87 5.60 -5.30 -19.28
N ILE A 88 5.53 -4.48 -20.33
CA ILE A 88 6.30 -4.67 -21.57
C ILE A 88 7.81 -4.62 -21.27
N THR A 89 8.27 -3.62 -20.51
CA THR A 89 9.68 -3.49 -20.13
C THR A 89 10.18 -4.71 -19.37
N GLN A 90 9.42 -5.22 -18.41
CA GLN A 90 9.80 -6.40 -17.63
C GLN A 90 9.78 -7.70 -18.44
N LEU A 91 8.91 -7.81 -19.46
CA LEU A 91 8.93 -8.90 -20.41
C LEU A 91 10.16 -8.84 -21.34
N MET A 92 10.54 -7.65 -21.81
CA MET A 92 11.74 -7.46 -22.64
C MET A 92 13.04 -7.68 -21.86
N ARG A 93 13.08 -7.37 -20.56
CA ARG A 93 14.25 -7.65 -19.73
C ARG A 93 14.46 -9.13 -19.41
N ARG A 94 13.47 -9.97 -19.73
CA ARG A 94 13.50 -11.42 -19.48
C ARG A 94 14.15 -12.21 -20.62
N SER A 95 14.31 -11.60 -21.81
CA SER A 95 15.00 -12.21 -22.96
C SER A 95 16.52 -12.06 -22.83
#